data_AF-A0A382KL93-F1
#
_entry.id   AF-A0A382KL93-F1
#
_cell.length_a   1.000
_cell.length_b   1.000
_cell.length_c   1.000
_cell.angle_alpha   90.00
_cell.angle_beta   90.00
_cell.angle_gamma   90.00
#
_symmetry.space_group_name_H-M   'P 1'
#
loop_
_entity.id
_entity.type
_entity.pdbx_description
1 polymer ?
#
loop_
_entity_poly.entity_id
_entity_poly.type
_entity_poly.pdbx_seq_one_letter_code
_entity_poly.pdbx_strand_id
1 'polypeptide(L)'
;EDIVSNNMGGWNSVLDLTGFKKKPSGQWVKNTQKGSYLSFAFLTSDKSLPVETIVLWKNIPLHPDVVDPKINGDVSVNINNLNNGLLRIMGLDDQGRVIRENHTIIKNSIPLNTNENKDDWHFKIIYSLMIDRFLDGNHSNTSKSQGEIHPLTDFNGGDFSGVIQKLGEGYFSDLGISAIWISPVQEQPNHPYMEWSSPNRTYTGYHGYWPVSPREIDSRYGTAEELKKLIDTAHNQIIKVLLDLVSNHVHEDHPYYTKYREWFGNVMLPDGSMNIRRWDGETRLTTWFEPFLPSFNYSNSEAIDAVVEDALWWMKEFDLDGFRQDAVKHVPHSFWKNLTFELKKNFPDKNVYQIGETFGSDELILSYVNPSELNAQFNFDIYFVARNIFKSPIGDMSSLRETMEQNLEVYQPINLMG
;
A
#
# COMPACT_ATOMS: atom_id res chain seq x y z
N GLU A 1 -21.21 20.18 -22.96
CA GLU A 1 -19.90 20.38 -22.32
C GLU A 1 -19.83 19.38 -21.20
N ASP A 2 -18.94 18.41 -21.32
CA ASP A 2 -18.79 17.38 -20.30
C ASP A 2 -18.28 18.08 -19.03
N ILE A 3 -19.10 18.17 -18.00
CA ILE A 3 -18.77 18.80 -16.72
C ILE A 3 -19.13 17.84 -15.59
N VAL A 4 -18.28 17.74 -14.55
CA VAL A 4 -18.55 16.94 -13.35
C VAL A 4 -18.57 17.84 -12.13
N SER A 5 -19.47 17.58 -11.18
CA SER A 5 -19.48 18.26 -9.88
C SER A 5 -18.12 18.11 -9.20
N ASN A 6 -17.52 19.21 -8.76
CA ASN A 6 -16.28 19.17 -7.98
C ASN A 6 -16.52 18.81 -6.49
N ASN A 7 -17.76 18.52 -6.10
CA ASN A 7 -18.21 18.22 -4.74
C ASN A 7 -17.88 19.31 -3.70
N MET A 8 -17.60 20.52 -4.16
CA MET A 8 -17.34 21.73 -3.37
C MET A 8 -18.25 22.89 -3.82
N GLY A 9 -19.39 22.58 -4.45
CA GLY A 9 -20.35 23.58 -4.92
C GLY A 9 -20.04 24.18 -6.30
N GLY A 10 -19.12 23.59 -7.07
CA GLY A 10 -18.79 23.98 -8.44
C GLY A 10 -18.73 22.81 -9.43
N TRP A 11 -18.29 23.10 -10.65
CA TRP A 11 -18.20 22.14 -11.76
C TRP A 11 -16.81 22.18 -12.37
N ASN A 12 -16.23 21.01 -12.65
CA ASN A 12 -15.01 20.85 -13.41
C ASN A 12 -15.36 20.53 -14.86
N SER A 13 -14.69 21.17 -15.82
CA SER A 13 -14.74 20.73 -17.22
C SER A 13 -14.02 19.38 -17.38
N VAL A 14 -14.66 18.47 -18.08
CA VAL A 14 -14.11 17.20 -18.51
C VAL A 14 -13.59 17.39 -19.93
N LEU A 15 -12.31 17.10 -20.08
CA LEU A 15 -11.68 16.98 -21.37
C LEU A 15 -11.71 15.50 -21.75
N ASP A 16 -12.61 15.11 -22.66
CA ASP A 16 -12.63 13.75 -23.20
C ASP A 16 -11.54 13.59 -24.28
N LEU A 17 -10.44 12.94 -23.89
CA LEU A 17 -9.32 12.61 -24.77
C LEU A 17 -9.33 11.14 -25.22
N THR A 18 -10.42 10.41 -25.03
CA THR A 18 -10.49 8.97 -25.37
C THR A 18 -10.17 8.72 -26.85
N GLY A 19 -10.60 9.60 -27.75
CA GLY A 19 -10.27 9.56 -29.19
C GLY A 19 -8.82 9.92 -29.54
N PHE A 20 -8.03 10.42 -28.59
CA PHE A 20 -6.62 10.81 -28.77
C PHE A 20 -5.62 9.76 -28.26
N LYS A 21 -6.08 8.56 -27.86
CA LYS A 21 -5.21 7.45 -27.44
C LYS A 21 -4.41 6.90 -28.62
N LYS A 22 -3.35 7.61 -29.01
CA LYS A 22 -2.26 7.09 -29.83
C LYS A 22 -1.22 6.47 -28.90
N LYS A 23 -0.62 5.36 -29.32
CA LYS A 23 0.53 4.77 -28.63
C LYS A 23 1.62 5.85 -28.48
N PRO A 24 2.22 6.03 -27.29
CA PRO A 24 3.30 6.99 -27.12
C PRO A 24 4.46 6.73 -28.07
N SER A 25 5.07 7.81 -28.57
CA SER A 25 6.16 7.75 -29.56
C SER A 25 7.53 7.42 -28.95
N GLY A 26 7.69 7.68 -27.65
CA GLY A 26 8.89 7.40 -26.90
C GLY A 26 8.75 7.79 -25.43
N GLN A 27 9.87 7.85 -24.73
CA GLN A 27 9.97 8.30 -23.34
C GLN A 27 11.34 8.90 -23.05
N TRP A 28 11.40 9.82 -22.08
CA TRP A 28 12.67 10.25 -21.50
C TRP A 28 13.02 9.40 -20.29
N VAL A 29 14.29 9.01 -20.19
CA VAL A 29 14.84 8.28 -19.03
C VAL A 29 16.00 9.06 -18.45
N LYS A 30 16.01 9.23 -17.12
CA LYS A 30 17.11 9.86 -16.38
C LYS A 30 18.43 9.13 -16.72
N ASN A 31 19.41 9.87 -17.24
CA ASN A 31 20.66 9.30 -17.74
C ASN A 31 21.84 9.63 -16.82
N THR A 32 22.33 10.86 -16.85
CA THR A 32 23.49 11.29 -16.06
C THR A 32 23.24 12.62 -15.36
N GLN A 33 23.97 12.87 -14.28
CA GLN A 33 24.00 14.15 -13.59
C GLN A 33 25.43 14.70 -13.60
N LYS A 34 25.60 15.96 -14.00
CA LYS A 34 26.88 16.69 -13.93
C LYS A 34 26.67 18.03 -13.25
N GLY A 35 27.12 18.14 -12.00
CA GLY A 35 26.82 19.30 -11.18
C GLY A 35 25.31 19.48 -11.01
N SER A 36 24.81 20.67 -11.33
CA SER A 36 23.37 20.98 -11.28
C SER A 36 22.61 20.62 -12.55
N TYR A 37 23.23 19.99 -13.55
CA TYR A 37 22.55 19.58 -14.76
C TYR A 37 22.19 18.09 -14.71
N LEU A 38 20.91 17.80 -14.92
CA LEU A 38 20.38 16.45 -15.07
C LEU A 38 20.04 16.20 -16.54
N SER A 39 20.63 15.18 -17.14
CA SER A 39 20.40 14.81 -18.53
C SER A 39 19.47 13.61 -18.62
N PHE A 40 18.57 13.66 -19.60
CA PHE A 40 17.58 12.65 -19.90
C PHE A 40 17.75 12.17 -21.33
N ALA A 41 17.93 10.86 -21.49
CA ALA A 41 18.02 10.23 -22.79
C ALA A 41 16.61 9.99 -23.35
N PHE A 42 16.39 10.34 -24.61
CA PHE A 42 15.14 10.03 -25.29
C PHE A 42 15.20 8.64 -25.94
N LEU A 43 14.25 7.77 -25.59
CA LEU A 43 14.13 6.41 -26.09
C LEU A 43 12.89 6.29 -26.96
N THR A 44 13.05 5.79 -28.19
CA THR A 44 11.96 5.52 -29.13
C THR A 44 12.20 4.19 -29.86
N SER A 45 11.12 3.51 -30.23
CA SER A 45 11.18 2.28 -31.04
C SER A 45 11.08 2.54 -32.54
N ASP A 46 10.60 3.72 -32.97
CA ASP A 46 10.27 4.01 -34.37
C ASP A 46 11.03 5.21 -34.96
N LYS A 47 12.04 5.71 -34.22
CA LYS A 47 12.89 6.85 -34.61
C LYS A 47 12.16 8.19 -34.71
N SER A 48 10.95 8.30 -34.16
CA SER A 48 10.33 9.60 -33.91
C SER A 48 11.22 10.48 -33.03
N LEU A 49 11.10 11.80 -33.15
CA LEU A 49 11.83 12.75 -32.33
C LEU A 49 10.86 13.75 -31.70
N PRO A 50 11.12 14.23 -30.48
CA PRO A 50 10.34 15.31 -29.89
C PRO A 50 10.46 16.58 -30.74
N VAL A 51 9.31 17.18 -31.08
CA VAL A 51 9.25 18.54 -31.64
C VAL A 51 8.89 19.56 -30.58
N GLU A 52 8.24 19.11 -29.50
CA GLU A 52 7.91 19.91 -28.34
C GLU A 52 8.40 19.20 -27.08
N THR A 53 9.05 19.95 -26.18
CA THR A 53 9.51 19.46 -24.88
C THR A 53 9.08 20.46 -23.83
N ILE A 54 8.24 20.00 -22.91
CA ILE A 54 7.73 20.77 -21.78
C ILE A 54 8.32 20.18 -20.52
N VAL A 55 9.04 21.00 -19.77
CA VAL A 55 9.60 20.64 -18.47
C VAL A 55 8.90 21.43 -17.39
N LEU A 56 8.27 20.74 -16.45
CA LEU A 56 7.53 21.33 -15.34
C LEU A 56 8.21 21.04 -14.01
N TRP A 57 8.25 22.02 -13.13
CA TRP A 57 8.57 21.86 -11.71
C TRP A 57 7.33 22.18 -10.89
N LYS A 58 6.85 21.20 -10.10
CA LYS A 58 5.60 21.35 -9.32
C LYS A 58 4.42 21.85 -10.18
N ASN A 59 4.32 21.33 -11.39
CA ASN A 59 3.31 21.70 -12.40
C ASN A 59 3.44 23.14 -12.96
N ILE A 60 4.57 23.81 -12.73
CA ILE A 60 4.88 25.12 -13.31
C ILE A 60 5.97 24.94 -14.38
N PRO A 61 5.76 25.42 -15.63
CA PRO A 61 6.80 25.37 -16.65
C PRO A 61 8.10 26.05 -16.20
N LEU A 62 9.22 25.36 -16.40
CA LEU A 62 10.53 25.94 -16.18
C LEU A 62 10.88 26.92 -17.30
N HIS A 63 11.66 27.95 -16.95
CA HIS A 63 12.15 28.92 -17.92
C HIS A 63 13.05 28.22 -18.97
N PRO A 64 12.99 28.60 -20.26
CA PRO A 64 13.84 28.00 -21.29
C PRO A 64 15.35 28.04 -20.99
N ASP A 65 15.84 29.04 -20.26
CA ASP A 65 17.27 29.14 -19.90
C ASP A 65 17.78 27.99 -19.02
N VAL A 66 16.89 27.25 -18.35
CA VAL A 66 17.25 26.09 -17.52
C VAL A 66 16.88 24.76 -18.17
N VAL A 67 16.39 24.77 -19.40
CA VAL A 67 15.97 23.60 -20.18
C VAL A 67 16.67 23.61 -21.53
N ASP A 68 17.42 22.55 -21.82
CA ASP A 68 18.28 22.45 -22.99
C ASP A 68 17.94 21.19 -23.80
N PRO A 69 16.90 21.24 -24.67
CA PRO A 69 16.57 20.16 -25.60
C PRO A 69 17.64 19.99 -26.68
N LYS A 70 17.93 18.75 -27.03
CA LYS A 70 18.97 18.37 -27.98
C LYS A 70 18.37 17.87 -29.29
N ILE A 71 19.16 17.98 -30.37
CA ILE A 71 18.75 17.56 -31.72
C ILE A 71 18.41 16.06 -31.79
N ASN A 72 19.06 15.23 -30.95
CA ASN A 72 18.79 13.80 -30.85
C ASN A 72 17.57 13.46 -29.96
N GLY A 73 16.85 14.47 -29.47
CA GLY A 73 15.68 14.32 -28.60
C GLY A 73 15.98 14.31 -27.10
N ASP A 74 17.25 14.18 -26.70
CA ASP A 74 17.64 14.27 -25.29
C ASP A 74 17.29 15.65 -24.72
N VAL A 75 17.17 15.75 -23.39
CA VAL A 75 17.00 17.04 -22.72
C VAL A 75 17.89 17.13 -21.50
N SER A 76 18.50 18.28 -21.29
CA SER A 76 19.23 18.58 -20.05
C SER A 76 18.51 19.68 -19.27
N VAL A 77 18.38 19.51 -17.96
CA VAL A 77 17.65 20.43 -17.08
C VAL A 77 18.57 20.89 -15.96
N ASN A 78 18.70 22.20 -15.77
CA ASN A 78 19.43 22.77 -14.63
C ASN A 78 18.53 22.80 -13.39
N ILE A 79 18.90 22.04 -12.36
CA ILE A 79 18.12 21.83 -11.15
C ILE A 79 18.60 22.67 -9.95
N ASN A 80 19.52 23.62 -10.13
CA ASN A 80 20.21 24.31 -9.02
C ASN A 80 19.29 25.00 -8.00
N ASN A 81 18.09 25.43 -8.42
CA ASN A 81 17.11 26.12 -7.58
C ASN A 81 15.90 25.25 -7.22
N LEU A 82 15.95 23.95 -7.51
CA LEU A 82 14.89 23.00 -7.22
C LEU A 82 15.24 22.28 -5.92
N ASN A 83 14.39 22.36 -4.90
CA ASN A 83 14.67 21.77 -3.59
C ASN A 83 13.89 20.47 -3.35
N ASN A 84 12.61 20.55 -3.02
CA ASN A 84 11.74 19.40 -2.73
C ASN A 84 10.51 19.44 -3.63
N GLY A 85 10.30 18.42 -4.46
CA GLY A 85 9.17 18.36 -5.39
C GLY A 85 9.38 17.44 -6.58
N LEU A 86 8.49 17.57 -7.56
CA LEU A 86 8.44 16.73 -8.75
C LEU A 86 8.84 17.52 -10.00
N LEU A 87 9.87 17.03 -10.68
CA LEU A 87 10.25 17.44 -12.04
C LEU A 87 9.54 16.51 -13.03
N ARG A 88 8.88 17.10 -14.03
CA ARG A 88 8.09 16.39 -15.03
C ARG A 88 8.58 16.78 -16.42
N ILE A 89 8.74 15.80 -17.31
CA ILE A 89 9.13 16.04 -18.71
C ILE A 89 8.11 15.34 -19.60
N MET A 90 7.45 16.12 -20.45
CA MET A 90 6.45 15.66 -21.41
C MET A 90 6.66 16.36 -22.75
N GLY A 91 6.01 15.89 -23.80
CA GLY A 91 6.14 16.50 -25.10
C GLY A 91 5.36 15.77 -26.19
N LEU A 92 5.54 16.27 -27.41
CA LEU A 92 4.93 15.74 -28.62
C LEU A 92 6.01 15.42 -29.65
N ASP A 93 5.76 14.41 -30.48
CA ASP A 93 6.54 14.19 -31.69
C ASP A 93 5.96 14.94 -32.90
N ASP A 94 6.63 14.81 -34.04
CA ASP A 94 6.28 15.43 -35.32
C ASP A 94 4.93 14.98 -35.91
N GLN A 95 4.33 13.92 -35.38
CA GLN A 95 3.01 13.40 -35.74
C GLN A 95 1.93 13.76 -34.70
N GLY A 96 2.28 14.59 -33.71
CA GLY A 96 1.41 14.99 -32.61
C GLY A 96 1.08 13.84 -31.66
N ARG A 97 1.92 12.80 -31.59
CA ARG A 97 1.79 11.74 -30.58
C ARG A 97 2.43 12.21 -29.29
N VAL A 98 1.76 11.89 -28.18
CA VAL A 98 2.27 12.18 -26.84
C VAL A 98 3.50 11.33 -26.55
N ILE A 99 4.52 11.94 -25.98
CA ILE A 99 5.68 11.25 -25.41
C ILE A 99 5.34 10.89 -23.97
N ARG A 100 5.63 9.64 -23.59
CA ARG A 100 5.36 9.18 -22.22
C ARG A 100 6.12 10.04 -21.24
N GLU A 101 5.37 10.52 -20.26
CA GLU A 101 5.87 11.49 -19.30
C GLU A 101 6.96 10.86 -18.41
N ASN A 102 8.07 11.58 -18.23
CA ASN A 102 9.07 11.26 -17.22
C ASN A 102 8.77 12.03 -15.92
N HIS A 103 8.90 11.34 -14.80
CA HIS A 103 8.83 11.93 -13.46
C HIS A 103 10.16 11.72 -12.74
N THR A 104 10.69 12.79 -12.15
CA THR A 104 11.90 12.76 -11.32
C THR A 104 11.63 13.50 -10.01
N ILE A 105 11.67 12.77 -8.90
CA ILE A 105 11.60 13.36 -7.55
C ILE A 105 12.94 14.03 -7.24
N ILE A 106 12.88 15.28 -6.78
CA ILE A 106 14.04 16.00 -6.22
C ILE A 106 13.77 16.19 -4.74
N LYS A 107 14.72 15.76 -3.90
CA LYS A 107 14.67 15.84 -2.44
C LYS A 107 15.97 16.46 -1.94
N ASN A 108 15.86 17.52 -1.15
CA ASN A 108 17.00 18.31 -0.66
C ASN A 108 17.97 18.72 -1.79
N SER A 109 17.41 19.19 -2.91
CA SER A 109 18.13 19.61 -4.12
C SER A 109 18.92 18.51 -4.84
N ILE A 110 18.68 17.25 -4.52
CA ILE A 110 19.30 16.09 -5.17
C ILE A 110 18.21 15.23 -5.81
N PRO A 111 18.37 14.75 -7.06
CA PRO A 111 17.48 13.78 -7.64
C PRO A 111 17.48 12.49 -6.82
N LEU A 112 16.30 11.94 -6.56
CA LEU A 112 16.13 10.74 -5.76
C LEU A 112 17.01 9.60 -6.28
N ASN A 113 17.83 9.03 -5.39
CA ASN A 113 18.77 7.95 -5.71
C ASN A 113 19.07 7.06 -4.49
N THR A 114 19.55 5.85 -4.73
CA THR A 114 19.80 4.85 -3.70
C THR A 114 20.97 5.18 -2.77
N ASN A 115 21.94 6.00 -3.20
CA ASN A 115 23.10 6.34 -2.37
C ASN A 115 22.77 7.36 -1.28
N GLU A 116 22.09 8.45 -1.66
CA GLU A 116 21.73 9.55 -0.76
C GLU A 116 20.37 9.34 -0.08
N ASN A 117 19.50 8.50 -0.65
CA ASN A 117 18.11 8.35 -0.21
C ASN A 117 17.72 6.89 0.02
N LYS A 118 18.65 6.03 0.47
CA LYS A 118 18.38 4.61 0.78
C LYS A 118 17.19 4.36 1.72
N ASP A 119 16.80 5.37 2.50
CA ASP A 119 15.68 5.26 3.43
C ASP A 119 14.31 5.61 2.81
N ASP A 120 14.29 6.13 1.60
CA ASP A 120 13.05 6.47 0.91
C ASP A 120 12.25 5.23 0.50
N TRP A 121 10.91 5.29 0.58
CA TRP A 121 10.03 4.15 0.34
C TRP A 121 10.13 3.59 -1.08
N HIS A 122 10.53 4.41 -2.07
CA HIS A 122 10.73 3.96 -3.45
C HIS A 122 11.86 2.92 -3.61
N PHE A 123 12.73 2.77 -2.61
CA PHE A 123 13.85 1.82 -2.65
C PHE A 123 13.74 0.71 -1.60
N LYS A 124 12.61 0.63 -0.89
CA LYS A 124 12.41 -0.40 0.13
C LYS A 124 12.04 -1.72 -0.52
N ILE A 125 12.63 -2.79 0.01
CA ILE A 125 12.27 -4.17 -0.32
C ILE A 125 11.58 -4.73 0.91
N ILE A 126 10.28 -5.01 0.78
CA ILE A 126 9.42 -5.42 1.88
C ILE A 126 9.40 -6.95 1.98
N TYR A 127 9.71 -7.48 3.17
CA TYR A 127 9.52 -8.90 3.50
C TYR A 127 8.24 -9.05 4.33
N SER A 128 7.22 -9.69 3.75
CA SER A 128 5.99 -10.04 4.48
C SER A 128 6.21 -11.32 5.28
N LEU A 129 5.90 -11.28 6.58
CA LEU A 129 5.95 -12.46 7.45
C LEU A 129 4.71 -12.56 8.33
N MET A 130 4.18 -13.78 8.42
CA MET A 130 3.16 -14.14 9.41
C MET A 130 3.89 -14.65 10.66
N ILE A 131 3.71 -13.94 11.77
CA ILE A 131 4.49 -14.16 13.00
C ILE A 131 4.40 -15.63 13.44
N ASP A 132 3.18 -16.18 13.56
CA ASP A 132 2.91 -17.57 13.96
C ASP A 132 3.63 -18.63 13.10
N ARG A 133 3.99 -18.28 11.86
CA ARG A 133 4.54 -19.21 10.87
C ARG A 133 6.02 -18.98 10.58
N PHE A 134 6.62 -17.97 11.19
CA PHE A 134 7.99 -17.59 10.86
C PHE A 134 9.02 -18.40 11.65
N LEU A 135 9.07 -18.22 12.97
CA LEU A 135 9.96 -18.97 13.86
C LEU A 135 9.41 -18.93 15.29
N ASP A 136 9.25 -20.11 15.90
CA ASP A 136 9.00 -20.27 17.33
C ASP A 136 10.31 -20.10 18.09
N GLY A 137 10.55 -18.89 18.60
CA GLY A 137 11.76 -18.52 19.32
C GLY A 137 11.63 -18.65 20.84
N ASN A 138 10.40 -18.68 21.36
CA ASN A 138 10.08 -18.83 22.77
C ASN A 138 8.95 -19.87 22.95
N HIS A 139 9.34 -21.14 22.97
CA HIS A 139 8.43 -22.28 23.20
C HIS A 139 7.54 -22.18 24.46
N SER A 140 7.84 -21.29 25.42
CA SER A 140 7.01 -21.12 26.63
C SER A 140 5.69 -20.39 26.41
N ASN A 141 5.57 -19.57 25.35
CA ASN A 141 4.33 -18.88 24.98
C ASN A 141 3.52 -19.65 23.91
N THR A 142 4.08 -20.73 23.36
CA THR A 142 3.42 -21.54 22.34
C THR A 142 2.19 -22.21 22.93
N SER A 143 1.03 -21.82 22.42
CA SER A 143 -0.27 -22.36 22.82
C SER A 143 -1.08 -22.74 21.61
N LYS A 144 -1.59 -23.98 21.61
CA LYS A 144 -2.44 -24.55 20.57
C LYS A 144 -3.88 -24.64 21.05
N SER A 145 -4.83 -24.56 20.13
CA SER A 145 -6.24 -24.74 20.50
C SER A 145 -6.53 -26.16 20.99
N GLN A 146 -7.41 -26.26 21.98
CA GLN A 146 -7.89 -27.54 22.49
C GLN A 146 -8.93 -28.12 21.51
N GLY A 147 -8.78 -29.38 21.11
CA GLY A 147 -9.74 -30.10 20.25
C GLY A 147 -9.16 -30.68 18.96
N GLU A 148 -10.00 -31.34 18.15
CA GLU A 148 -9.61 -31.84 16.83
C GLU A 148 -9.61 -30.69 15.81
N ILE A 149 -8.45 -30.08 15.61
CA ILE A 149 -8.21 -29.08 14.57
C ILE A 149 -7.09 -29.53 13.64
N HIS A 150 -7.20 -29.20 12.35
CA HIS A 150 -6.15 -29.51 11.40
C HIS A 150 -4.89 -28.68 11.74
N PRO A 151 -3.67 -29.27 11.80
CA PRO A 151 -2.46 -28.54 12.21
C PRO A 151 -2.15 -27.28 11.39
N LEU A 152 -2.53 -27.27 10.10
CA LEU A 152 -2.37 -26.10 9.22
C LEU A 152 -3.32 -24.94 9.57
N THR A 153 -4.40 -25.19 10.32
CA THR A 153 -5.42 -24.21 10.70
C THR A 153 -5.38 -23.86 12.19
N ASP A 154 -4.40 -24.39 12.91
CA ASP A 154 -4.07 -24.06 14.30
C ASP A 154 -2.84 -23.15 14.38
N PHE A 155 -2.57 -22.63 15.58
CA PHE A 155 -1.33 -21.94 15.92
C PHE A 155 -0.12 -22.90 15.85
N ASN A 156 1.00 -22.38 15.38
CA ASN A 156 2.27 -23.11 15.24
C ASN A 156 3.40 -22.55 16.12
N GLY A 157 3.18 -21.43 16.81
CA GLY A 157 4.05 -20.96 17.89
C GLY A 157 5.09 -19.93 17.46
N GLY A 158 5.08 -19.48 16.22
CA GLY A 158 5.96 -18.39 15.81
C GLY A 158 5.65 -17.09 16.56
N ASP A 159 6.70 -16.35 16.93
CA ASP A 159 6.61 -15.26 17.90
C ASP A 159 7.61 -14.12 17.64
N PHE A 160 7.55 -13.04 18.44
CA PHE A 160 8.46 -11.91 18.31
C PHE A 160 9.91 -12.29 18.62
N SER A 161 10.12 -13.21 19.57
CA SER A 161 11.45 -13.71 19.93
C SER A 161 12.15 -14.36 18.73
N GLY A 162 11.42 -15.13 17.91
CA GLY A 162 11.92 -15.73 16.68
C GLY A 162 12.26 -14.70 15.61
N VAL A 163 11.45 -13.65 15.46
CA VAL A 163 11.77 -12.54 14.53
C VAL A 163 13.02 -11.78 14.99
N ILE A 164 13.14 -11.47 16.28
CA ILE A 164 14.33 -10.84 16.88
C ILE A 164 15.57 -11.69 16.65
N GLN A 165 15.47 -13.01 16.85
CA GLN A 165 16.57 -13.93 16.58
C GLN A 165 17.05 -13.83 15.12
N LYS A 166 16.13 -13.84 14.15
CA LYS A 166 16.48 -13.75 12.72
C LYS A 166 17.05 -12.39 12.33
N LEU A 167 16.59 -11.30 12.95
CA LEU A 167 17.24 -9.99 12.83
C LEU A 167 18.68 -10.03 13.37
N GLY A 168 18.89 -10.62 14.56
CA GLY A 168 20.21 -10.74 15.18
C GLY A 168 21.19 -11.63 14.40
N GLU A 169 20.69 -12.66 13.72
CA GLU A 169 21.46 -13.55 12.84
C GLU A 169 21.82 -12.90 11.48
N GLY A 170 21.24 -11.74 11.15
CA GLY A 170 21.48 -11.05 9.88
C GLY A 170 20.63 -11.54 8.71
N TYR A 171 19.64 -12.43 8.94
CA TYR A 171 18.82 -13.05 7.88
C TYR A 171 18.22 -12.03 6.89
N PHE A 172 17.63 -10.96 7.41
CA PHE A 172 17.00 -9.93 6.59
C PHE A 172 18.03 -9.08 5.84
N SER A 173 19.12 -8.69 6.50
CA SER A 173 20.19 -7.90 5.88
C SER A 173 20.92 -8.69 4.78
N ASP A 174 21.18 -9.98 4.98
CA ASP A 174 21.81 -10.87 4.00
C ASP A 174 20.95 -11.03 2.74
N LEU A 175 19.62 -10.98 2.89
CA LEU A 175 18.66 -10.97 1.78
C LEU A 175 18.52 -9.59 1.10
N GLY A 176 19.08 -8.52 1.69
CA GLY A 176 18.92 -7.15 1.21
C GLY A 176 17.57 -6.51 1.56
N ILE A 177 16.85 -7.07 2.53
CA ILE A 177 15.56 -6.54 3.00
C ILE A 177 15.79 -5.23 3.77
N SER A 178 14.90 -4.26 3.52
CA SER A 178 14.97 -2.92 4.12
C SER A 178 13.65 -2.46 4.75
N ALA A 179 12.62 -3.30 4.69
CA ALA A 179 11.39 -3.19 5.44
C ALA A 179 10.81 -4.58 5.73
N ILE A 180 10.21 -4.78 6.89
CA ILE A 180 9.43 -5.96 7.22
C ILE A 180 7.96 -5.56 7.42
N TRP A 181 7.05 -6.37 6.90
CA TRP A 181 5.62 -6.26 7.16
C TRP A 181 5.21 -7.47 8.00
N ILE A 182 4.80 -7.21 9.25
CA ILE A 182 4.35 -8.23 10.19
C ILE A 182 2.83 -8.33 10.17
N SER A 183 2.31 -9.57 10.26
CA SER A 183 0.87 -9.85 10.44
C SER A 183 0.30 -9.11 11.66
N PRO A 184 -1.04 -8.98 11.79
CA PRO A 184 -1.62 -8.28 12.93
C PRO A 184 -1.22 -8.96 14.24
N VAL A 185 -1.00 -8.13 15.27
CA VAL A 185 -0.44 -8.56 16.56
C VAL A 185 -1.45 -8.55 17.70
N GLN A 186 -2.64 -7.98 17.46
CA GLN A 186 -3.69 -7.88 18.45
C GLN A 186 -4.09 -9.27 18.96
N GLU A 187 -4.58 -9.32 20.19
CA GLU A 187 -5.13 -10.53 20.78
C GLU A 187 -6.19 -11.18 19.89
N GLN A 188 -6.09 -12.49 19.72
CA GLN A 188 -6.97 -13.34 18.91
C GLN A 188 -7.79 -14.27 19.81
N PRO A 189 -8.93 -14.81 19.36
CA PRO A 189 -9.69 -15.74 20.18
C PRO A 189 -8.88 -17.02 20.51
N ASN A 190 -9.20 -17.62 21.65
CA ASN A 190 -8.56 -18.84 22.15
C ASN A 190 -9.19 -20.13 21.62
N HIS A 191 -10.32 -20.01 20.91
CA HIS A 191 -11.10 -21.13 20.40
C HIS A 191 -11.15 -21.09 18.87
N PRO A 192 -11.33 -22.25 18.23
CA PRO A 192 -11.48 -22.31 16.80
C PRO A 192 -12.91 -22.00 16.35
N TYR A 193 -13.05 -21.42 15.16
CA TYR A 193 -14.31 -21.04 14.55
C TYR A 193 -14.49 -21.75 13.20
N MET A 194 -15.75 -21.99 12.85
CA MET A 194 -16.14 -22.65 11.61
C MET A 194 -16.44 -21.59 10.55
N GLU A 195 -15.79 -21.67 9.39
CA GLU A 195 -16.06 -20.73 8.30
C GLU A 195 -17.48 -20.89 7.77
N TRP A 196 -18.07 -19.79 7.28
CA TRP A 196 -19.44 -19.76 6.77
C TRP A 196 -19.64 -20.63 5.52
N SER A 197 -18.66 -20.63 4.63
CA SER A 197 -18.79 -21.29 3.34
C SER A 197 -18.51 -22.79 3.43
N SER A 198 -19.29 -23.60 2.71
CA SER A 198 -19.00 -25.03 2.54
C SER A 198 -17.56 -25.22 2.00
N PRO A 199 -16.75 -26.13 2.57
CA PRO A 199 -17.16 -27.26 3.42
C PRO A 199 -17.14 -26.98 4.93
N ASN A 200 -17.20 -25.71 5.36
CA ASN A 200 -17.29 -25.32 6.78
C ASN A 200 -16.09 -25.82 7.59
N ARG A 201 -14.88 -25.51 7.13
CA ARG A 201 -13.65 -25.88 7.82
C ARG A 201 -13.48 -25.05 9.09
N THR A 202 -12.76 -25.64 10.04
CA THR A 202 -12.47 -25.05 11.34
C THR A 202 -11.08 -24.43 11.35
N TYR A 203 -10.98 -23.17 11.76
CA TYR A 203 -9.74 -22.39 11.83
C TYR A 203 -9.60 -21.68 13.18
N THR A 204 -8.38 -21.35 13.56
CA THR A 204 -8.06 -20.45 14.68
C THR A 204 -7.58 -19.10 14.16
N GLY A 205 -7.50 -18.11 15.05
CA GLY A 205 -7.02 -16.77 14.73
C GLY A 205 -5.50 -16.64 14.52
N TYR A 206 -4.78 -17.72 14.18
CA TYR A 206 -3.31 -17.72 14.03
C TYR A 206 -2.77 -16.70 13.02
N HIS A 207 -3.62 -16.24 12.11
CA HIS A 207 -3.28 -15.28 11.08
C HIS A 207 -3.40 -13.81 11.54
N GLY A 208 -3.98 -13.54 12.71
CA GLY A 208 -4.07 -12.19 13.31
C GLY A 208 -5.30 -11.37 12.95
N TYR A 209 -6.14 -11.83 12.03
CA TYR A 209 -7.25 -11.03 11.47
C TYR A 209 -8.55 -11.05 12.28
N TRP A 210 -8.57 -11.65 13.47
CA TRP A 210 -9.75 -11.73 14.35
C TRP A 210 -9.51 -11.01 15.68
N PRO A 211 -9.25 -9.69 15.68
CA PRO A 211 -8.88 -8.99 16.90
C PRO A 211 -10.03 -9.02 17.92
N VAL A 212 -9.74 -9.47 19.14
CA VAL A 212 -10.67 -9.44 20.30
C VAL A 212 -10.42 -8.24 21.22
N SER A 213 -9.33 -7.51 21.01
CA SER A 213 -9.00 -6.30 21.76
C SER A 213 -8.39 -5.23 20.86
N PRO A 214 -8.54 -3.93 21.21
CA PRO A 214 -8.06 -2.84 20.36
C PRO A 214 -6.54 -2.63 20.44
N ARG A 215 -5.95 -2.86 21.63
CA ARG A 215 -4.58 -2.45 21.98
C ARG A 215 -3.81 -3.47 22.82
N GLU A 216 -4.31 -4.71 22.94
CA GLU A 216 -3.58 -5.78 23.62
C GLU A 216 -2.90 -6.68 22.59
N ILE A 217 -1.66 -7.06 22.87
CA ILE A 217 -0.89 -8.01 22.06
C ILE A 217 -1.35 -9.43 22.41
N ASP A 218 -1.42 -10.30 21.39
CA ASP A 218 -1.64 -11.71 21.64
C ASP A 218 -0.48 -12.34 22.41
N SER A 219 -0.77 -12.87 23.60
CA SER A 219 0.22 -13.49 24.47
C SER A 219 0.99 -14.65 23.82
N ARG A 220 0.44 -15.29 22.77
CA ARG A 220 1.14 -16.32 21.97
C ARG A 220 2.28 -15.74 21.14
N TYR A 221 2.24 -14.46 20.79
CA TYR A 221 3.31 -13.79 20.03
C TYR A 221 4.38 -13.18 20.93
N GLY A 222 4.04 -12.84 22.19
CA GLY A 222 4.97 -12.26 23.17
C GLY A 222 4.39 -11.06 23.91
N THR A 223 5.28 -10.22 24.48
CA THR A 223 4.90 -9.02 25.23
C THR A 223 5.10 -7.73 24.42
N ALA A 224 4.59 -6.60 24.95
CA ALA A 224 4.84 -5.28 24.40
C ALA A 224 6.33 -4.91 24.39
N GLU A 225 7.07 -5.31 25.43
CA GLU A 225 8.52 -5.12 25.48
C GLU A 225 9.25 -5.91 24.39
N GLU A 226 8.78 -7.12 24.07
CA GLU A 226 9.34 -7.92 22.98
C GLU A 226 9.03 -7.30 21.61
N LEU A 227 7.80 -6.83 21.36
CA LEU A 227 7.48 -6.13 20.11
C LEU A 227 8.31 -4.85 19.95
N LYS A 228 8.45 -4.06 21.02
CA LYS A 228 9.31 -2.87 21.01
C LYS A 228 10.76 -3.23 20.70
N LYS A 229 11.29 -4.28 21.34
CA LYS A 229 12.64 -4.78 21.06
C LYS A 229 12.81 -5.25 19.62
N LEU A 230 11.80 -5.90 19.03
CA LEU A 230 11.80 -6.30 17.61
C LEU A 230 11.99 -5.08 16.72
N ILE A 231 11.18 -4.04 16.94
CA ILE A 231 11.22 -2.82 16.12
C ILE A 231 12.52 -2.06 16.33
N ASP A 232 12.97 -1.89 17.58
CA ASP A 232 14.29 -1.29 17.89
C ASP A 232 15.43 -2.06 17.21
N THR A 233 15.37 -3.39 17.19
CA THR A 233 16.40 -4.24 16.54
C THR A 233 16.38 -4.05 15.02
N ALA A 234 15.20 -3.96 14.41
CA ALA A 234 15.05 -3.67 12.98
C ALA A 234 15.59 -2.26 12.63
N HIS A 235 15.22 -1.24 13.40
CA HIS A 235 15.66 0.14 13.19
C HIS A 235 17.16 0.32 13.34
N ASN A 236 17.80 -0.38 14.29
CA ASN A 236 19.26 -0.40 14.43
C ASN A 236 19.98 -0.95 13.17
N GLN A 237 19.27 -1.70 12.33
CA GLN A 237 19.75 -2.21 11.05
C GLN A 237 19.19 -1.43 9.85
N ILE A 238 18.52 -0.29 10.08
CA ILE A 238 17.88 0.55 9.04
C ILE A 238 16.78 -0.22 8.28
N ILE A 239 16.12 -1.16 8.97
CA ILE A 239 14.96 -1.91 8.47
C ILE A 239 13.70 -1.29 9.06
N LYS A 240 12.77 -0.87 8.19
CA LYS A 240 11.47 -0.32 8.60
C LYS A 240 10.49 -1.43 9.00
N VAL A 241 9.51 -1.12 9.84
CA VAL A 241 8.47 -2.08 10.26
C VAL A 241 7.08 -1.55 9.95
N LEU A 242 6.34 -2.30 9.14
CA LEU A 242 4.91 -2.09 8.89
C LEU A 242 4.10 -3.10 9.71
N LEU A 243 3.08 -2.63 10.40
CA LEU A 243 2.08 -3.49 11.03
C LEU A 243 0.89 -3.67 10.09
N ASP A 244 0.39 -4.89 9.98
CA ASP A 244 -0.90 -5.13 9.34
C ASP A 244 -2.06 -4.66 10.24
N LEU A 245 -2.91 -3.77 9.72
CA LEU A 245 -4.00 -3.15 10.47
C LEU A 245 -5.35 -3.59 9.92
N VAL A 246 -6.15 -4.22 10.79
CA VAL A 246 -7.52 -4.63 10.48
C VAL A 246 -8.48 -3.50 10.83
N SER A 247 -8.93 -2.77 9.80
CA SER A 247 -9.86 -1.66 9.98
C SER A 247 -11.31 -2.01 9.58
N ASN A 248 -11.55 -3.12 8.89
CA ASN A 248 -12.90 -3.46 8.42
C ASN A 248 -13.81 -4.01 9.53
N HIS A 249 -13.25 -4.83 10.42
CA HIS A 249 -14.03 -5.66 11.34
C HIS A 249 -13.26 -5.93 12.63
N VAL A 250 -13.96 -6.47 13.61
CA VAL A 250 -13.39 -7.07 14.82
C VAL A 250 -14.00 -8.45 15.03
N HIS A 251 -13.51 -9.22 16.00
CA HIS A 251 -14.18 -10.43 16.47
C HIS A 251 -15.44 -10.09 17.29
N GLU A 252 -16.44 -10.97 17.31
CA GLU A 252 -17.69 -10.76 18.07
C GLU A 252 -17.50 -10.59 19.59
N ASP A 253 -16.38 -11.08 20.13
CA ASP A 253 -16.00 -10.89 21.54
C ASP A 253 -15.36 -9.52 21.83
N HIS A 254 -15.09 -8.72 20.80
CA HIS A 254 -14.42 -7.43 20.96
C HIS A 254 -15.26 -6.45 21.80
N PRO A 255 -14.67 -5.70 22.74
CA PRO A 255 -15.41 -4.78 23.59
C PRO A 255 -16.17 -3.70 22.82
N TYR A 256 -15.71 -3.32 21.63
CA TYR A 256 -16.47 -2.41 20.76
C TYR A 256 -17.79 -3.01 20.30
N TYR A 257 -17.82 -4.29 19.90
CA TYR A 257 -19.06 -4.89 19.43
C TYR A 257 -20.10 -5.03 20.54
N THR A 258 -19.64 -5.35 21.76
CA THR A 258 -20.52 -5.53 22.92
C THR A 258 -20.98 -4.22 23.54
N LYS A 259 -20.14 -3.17 23.57
CA LYS A 259 -20.45 -1.88 24.22
C LYS A 259 -21.02 -0.83 23.28
N TYR A 260 -20.65 -0.86 22.00
CA TYR A 260 -20.99 0.15 20.99
C TYR A 260 -21.61 -0.52 19.77
N ARG A 261 -22.73 -1.24 19.97
CA ARG A 261 -23.34 -2.07 18.91
C ARG A 261 -23.72 -1.26 17.67
N GLU A 262 -24.07 0.01 17.84
CA GLU A 262 -24.38 0.97 16.78
C GLU A 262 -23.18 1.32 15.88
N TRP A 263 -21.96 0.99 16.29
CA TRP A 263 -20.75 1.11 15.46
C TRP A 263 -20.65 -0.01 14.41
N PHE A 264 -21.56 -0.98 14.39
CA PHE A 264 -21.49 -2.16 13.52
C PHE A 264 -22.74 -2.34 12.66
N GLY A 265 -22.54 -2.88 11.46
CA GLY A 265 -23.63 -3.21 10.54
C GLY A 265 -24.56 -4.31 11.07
N ASN A 266 -25.63 -4.61 10.33
CA ASN A 266 -26.47 -5.77 10.58
C ASN A 266 -26.06 -6.91 9.64
N VAL A 267 -25.92 -8.11 10.20
CA VAL A 267 -25.65 -9.32 9.40
C VAL A 267 -26.86 -9.76 8.57
N MET A 268 -28.07 -9.37 8.96
CA MET A 268 -29.30 -9.60 8.20
C MET A 268 -29.64 -8.37 7.36
N LEU A 269 -29.87 -8.56 6.06
CA LEU A 269 -30.37 -7.54 5.15
C LEU A 269 -31.90 -7.39 5.27
N PRO A 270 -32.47 -6.25 4.81
CA PRO A 270 -33.92 -6.04 4.81
C PRO A 270 -34.73 -7.08 4.05
N ASP A 271 -34.12 -7.74 3.06
CA ASP A 271 -34.73 -8.82 2.27
C ASP A 271 -34.70 -10.19 2.98
N GLY A 272 -34.17 -10.27 4.20
CA GLY A 272 -34.06 -11.48 5.00
C GLY A 272 -32.84 -12.35 4.67
N SER A 273 -31.96 -11.92 3.77
CA SER A 273 -30.75 -12.65 3.42
C SER A 273 -29.54 -12.24 4.29
N MET A 274 -28.56 -13.13 4.43
CA MET A 274 -27.31 -12.85 5.17
C MET A 274 -26.38 -11.94 4.36
N ASN A 275 -25.85 -10.90 5.00
CA ASN A 275 -24.84 -9.98 4.48
C ASN A 275 -23.41 -10.51 4.69
N ILE A 276 -23.17 -11.77 4.37
CA ILE A 276 -21.86 -12.42 4.57
C ILE A 276 -21.17 -12.60 3.21
N ARG A 277 -19.90 -12.19 3.11
CA ARG A 277 -19.03 -12.36 1.94
C ARG A 277 -19.61 -11.78 0.64
N ARG A 278 -20.33 -10.65 0.72
CA ARG A 278 -20.93 -9.92 -0.42
C ARG A 278 -20.04 -8.76 -0.85
N TRP A 279 -19.01 -9.09 -1.62
CA TRP A 279 -17.84 -8.24 -1.82
C TRP A 279 -18.03 -6.97 -2.65
N ASP A 280 -19.14 -6.86 -3.39
CA ASP A 280 -19.36 -5.84 -4.41
C ASP A 280 -20.74 -5.18 -4.26
N GLY A 281 -20.97 -4.12 -5.04
CA GLY A 281 -22.24 -3.39 -5.04
C GLY A 281 -22.53 -2.66 -3.73
N GLU A 282 -23.80 -2.59 -3.37
CA GLU A 282 -24.29 -1.82 -2.20
C GLU A 282 -23.82 -2.40 -0.86
N THR A 283 -23.47 -3.68 -0.81
CA THR A 283 -23.02 -4.37 0.40
C THR A 283 -21.51 -4.34 0.59
N ARG A 284 -20.75 -3.84 -0.39
CA ARG A 284 -19.27 -3.83 -0.34
C ARG A 284 -18.71 -3.25 0.96
N LEU A 285 -19.29 -2.17 1.47
CA LEU A 285 -18.85 -1.46 2.68
C LEU A 285 -19.52 -1.95 3.97
N THR A 286 -20.44 -2.92 3.90
CA THR A 286 -21.23 -3.35 5.06
C THR A 286 -21.21 -4.86 5.28
N THR A 287 -20.71 -5.63 4.31
CA THR A 287 -20.68 -7.09 4.38
C THR A 287 -19.73 -7.58 5.46
N TRP A 288 -20.16 -8.63 6.16
CA TRP A 288 -19.36 -9.33 7.16
C TRP A 288 -18.54 -10.41 6.47
N PHE A 289 -17.31 -10.61 6.94
CA PHE A 289 -16.42 -11.63 6.37
C PHE A 289 -16.82 -13.03 6.85
N GLU A 290 -17.27 -13.10 8.10
CA GLU A 290 -17.80 -14.28 8.78
C GLU A 290 -18.91 -13.86 9.77
N PRO A 291 -19.78 -14.79 10.21
CA PRO A 291 -20.80 -14.50 11.23
C PRO A 291 -20.22 -13.93 12.53
N PHE A 292 -19.00 -14.33 12.89
CA PHE A 292 -18.30 -13.91 14.11
C PHE A 292 -17.35 -12.71 13.87
N LEU A 293 -17.38 -12.11 12.67
CA LEU A 293 -16.56 -10.95 12.30
C LEU A 293 -17.46 -9.76 11.91
N PRO A 294 -18.09 -9.09 12.89
CA PRO A 294 -18.89 -7.90 12.63
C PRO A 294 -18.09 -6.80 11.95
N SER A 295 -18.57 -6.34 10.79
CA SER A 295 -18.00 -5.20 10.08
C SER A 295 -18.48 -3.87 10.68
N PHE A 296 -17.55 -2.92 10.81
CA PHE A 296 -17.86 -1.58 11.26
C PHE A 296 -18.84 -0.87 10.31
N ASN A 297 -19.72 -0.06 10.88
CA ASN A 297 -20.55 0.91 10.19
C ASN A 297 -19.94 2.31 10.36
N TYR A 298 -19.02 2.64 9.45
CA TYR A 298 -18.35 3.95 9.42
C TYR A 298 -19.22 5.12 8.94
N SER A 299 -20.54 4.94 8.85
CA SER A 299 -21.46 6.09 8.89
C SER A 299 -21.52 6.72 10.29
N ASN A 300 -21.09 6.00 11.32
CA ASN A 300 -20.85 6.53 12.65
C ASN A 300 -19.41 7.09 12.73
N SER A 301 -19.27 8.39 12.96
CA SER A 301 -17.95 9.03 13.06
C SER A 301 -17.18 8.62 14.32
N GLU A 302 -17.85 8.29 15.42
CA GLU A 302 -17.18 7.83 16.65
C GLU A 302 -16.46 6.50 16.43
N ALA A 303 -17.01 5.63 15.57
CA ALA A 303 -16.35 4.39 15.17
C ALA A 303 -15.08 4.67 14.34
N ILE A 304 -15.12 5.66 13.43
CA ILE A 304 -13.92 6.10 12.69
C ILE A 304 -12.88 6.60 13.68
N ASP A 305 -13.27 7.52 14.57
CA ASP A 305 -12.36 8.16 15.51
C ASP A 305 -11.68 7.13 16.43
N ALA A 306 -12.43 6.18 16.97
CA ALA A 306 -11.89 5.13 17.84
C ALA A 306 -10.83 4.26 17.14
N VAL A 307 -11.12 3.77 15.92
CA VAL A 307 -10.18 2.91 15.18
C VAL A 307 -8.97 3.71 14.69
N VAL A 308 -9.14 4.99 14.33
CA VAL A 308 -8.02 5.88 14.02
C VAL A 308 -7.15 6.12 15.26
N GLU A 309 -7.74 6.35 16.43
CA GLU A 309 -7.01 6.50 17.69
C GLU A 309 -6.22 5.24 18.05
N ASP A 310 -6.78 4.05 17.80
CA ASP A 310 -6.06 2.77 17.96
C ASP A 310 -4.83 2.70 17.05
N ALA A 311 -4.99 3.04 15.76
CA ALA A 311 -3.88 3.08 14.82
C ALA A 311 -2.78 4.07 15.26
N LEU A 312 -3.15 5.27 15.71
CA LEU A 312 -2.20 6.26 16.24
C LEU A 312 -1.49 5.75 17.50
N TRP A 313 -2.21 5.01 18.36
CA TRP A 313 -1.62 4.40 19.56
C TRP A 313 -0.56 3.37 19.18
N TRP A 314 -0.87 2.42 18.27
CA TRP A 314 0.09 1.43 17.79
C TRP A 314 1.32 2.10 17.16
N MET A 315 1.08 3.12 16.32
CA MET A 315 2.14 3.90 15.68
C MET A 315 3.08 4.55 16.70
N LYS A 316 2.51 5.15 17.75
CA LYS A 316 3.26 5.88 18.78
C LYS A 316 3.97 4.97 19.77
N GLU A 317 3.27 3.94 20.27
CA GLU A 317 3.76 3.08 21.35
C GLU A 317 4.99 2.28 20.90
N PHE A 318 4.96 1.82 19.65
CA PHE A 318 5.95 0.91 19.11
C PHE A 318 6.87 1.54 18.07
N ASP A 319 6.70 2.84 17.77
CA ASP A 319 7.48 3.56 16.76
C ASP A 319 7.45 2.92 15.36
N LEU A 320 6.31 2.34 14.95
CA LEU A 320 6.13 1.72 13.62
C LEU A 320 6.42 2.70 12.48
N ASP A 321 6.70 2.22 11.28
CA ASP A 321 6.97 3.08 10.10
C ASP A 321 5.73 3.28 9.21
N GLY A 322 4.63 2.63 9.58
CA GLY A 322 3.34 2.72 8.92
C GLY A 322 2.58 1.40 8.95
N PHE A 323 1.65 1.26 8.01
CA PHE A 323 0.69 0.16 8.03
C PHE A 323 0.54 -0.50 6.67
N ARG A 324 0.39 -1.83 6.68
CA ARG A 324 -0.35 -2.51 5.61
C ARG A 324 -1.81 -2.49 6.02
N GLN A 325 -2.69 -2.02 5.14
CA GLN A 325 -4.11 -1.86 5.41
C GLN A 325 -4.89 -3.06 4.86
N ASP A 326 -5.52 -3.81 5.75
CA ASP A 326 -6.38 -4.95 5.39
C ASP A 326 -7.68 -4.50 4.73
N ALA A 327 -8.13 -5.28 3.74
CA ALA A 327 -9.49 -5.20 3.19
C ALA A 327 -9.92 -3.78 2.79
N VAL A 328 -9.04 -2.98 2.16
CA VAL A 328 -9.24 -1.53 1.96
C VAL A 328 -10.55 -1.19 1.27
N LYS A 329 -10.94 -1.99 0.26
CA LYS A 329 -12.18 -1.78 -0.47
C LYS A 329 -13.46 -1.97 0.35
N HIS A 330 -13.37 -2.50 1.56
CA HIS A 330 -14.50 -2.70 2.46
C HIS A 330 -14.65 -1.57 3.49
N VAL A 331 -13.74 -0.59 3.47
CA VAL A 331 -13.74 0.56 4.35
C VAL A 331 -13.91 1.85 3.52
N PRO A 332 -14.76 2.81 3.94
CA PRO A 332 -15.04 4.00 3.13
C PRO A 332 -13.86 4.98 3.10
N HIS A 333 -13.77 5.76 2.03
CA HIS A 333 -12.77 6.83 1.87
C HIS A 333 -12.72 7.83 3.04
N SER A 334 -13.84 8.08 3.73
CA SER A 334 -13.87 8.96 4.91
C SER A 334 -12.94 8.49 6.01
N PHE A 335 -12.87 7.18 6.25
CA PHE A 335 -11.95 6.58 7.22
C PHE A 335 -10.49 6.78 6.80
N TRP A 336 -10.15 6.42 5.55
CA TRP A 336 -8.78 6.52 5.05
C TRP A 336 -8.26 7.96 5.02
N LYS A 337 -9.13 8.93 4.71
CA LYS A 337 -8.84 10.36 4.80
C LYS A 337 -8.56 10.80 6.23
N ASN A 338 -9.38 10.37 7.19
CA ASN A 338 -9.20 10.72 8.59
C ASN A 338 -7.89 10.12 9.15
N LEU A 339 -7.66 8.83 8.91
CA LEU A 339 -6.44 8.15 9.34
C LEU A 339 -5.18 8.84 8.80
N THR A 340 -5.16 9.14 7.51
CA THR A 340 -4.00 9.78 6.86
C THR A 340 -3.79 11.21 7.36
N PHE A 341 -4.87 11.96 7.56
CA PHE A 341 -4.80 13.30 8.13
C PHE A 341 -4.22 13.26 9.54
N GLU A 342 -4.72 12.40 10.42
CA GLU A 342 -4.25 12.31 11.79
C GLU A 342 -2.82 11.74 11.87
N LEU A 343 -2.42 10.78 11.02
CA LEU A 343 -1.03 10.31 10.97
C LEU A 343 -0.07 11.46 10.60
N LYS A 344 -0.39 12.26 9.58
CA LYS A 344 0.43 13.41 9.18
C LYS A 344 0.49 14.50 10.25
N LYS A 345 -0.61 14.70 10.97
CA LYS A 345 -0.71 15.69 12.05
C LYS A 345 0.06 15.28 13.29
N ASN A 346 0.01 13.99 13.67
CA ASN A 346 0.66 13.49 14.89
C ASN A 346 2.13 13.09 14.67
N PHE A 347 2.53 12.77 13.44
CA PHE A 347 3.89 12.36 13.08
C PHE A 347 4.44 13.17 11.88
N PRO A 348 4.49 14.52 11.95
CA PRO A 348 4.85 15.37 10.80
C PRO A 348 6.28 15.15 10.29
N ASP A 349 7.19 14.70 11.16
CA ASP A 349 8.59 14.44 10.83
C ASP A 349 8.83 13.00 10.34
N LYS A 350 7.82 12.12 10.42
CA LYS A 350 7.92 10.73 10.00
C LYS A 350 7.33 10.54 8.61
N ASN A 351 8.08 9.85 7.74
CA ASN A 351 7.59 9.47 6.41
C ASN A 351 6.74 8.18 6.54
N VAL A 352 5.55 8.32 7.11
CA VAL A 352 4.62 7.21 7.32
C VAL A 352 4.15 6.63 5.99
N TYR A 353 4.21 5.30 5.86
CA TYR A 353 3.78 4.60 4.65
C TYR A 353 2.56 3.73 4.90
N GLN A 354 1.56 3.89 4.03
CA GLN A 354 0.35 3.09 4.03
C GLN A 354 0.21 2.39 2.68
N ILE A 355 0.25 1.05 2.70
CA ILE A 355 -0.01 0.21 1.53
C ILE A 355 -1.29 -0.59 1.74
N GLY A 356 -2.21 -0.49 0.80
CA GLY A 356 -3.52 -1.15 0.88
C GLY A 356 -3.62 -2.48 0.17
N GLU A 357 -4.54 -3.32 0.63
CA GLU A 357 -5.05 -4.47 -0.11
C GLU A 357 -6.40 -4.16 -0.74
N THR A 358 -6.44 -4.07 -2.07
CA THR A 358 -7.67 -3.92 -2.86
C THR A 358 -7.69 -4.88 -4.04
N PHE A 359 -8.68 -5.78 -4.05
CA PHE A 359 -9.03 -6.56 -5.24
C PHE A 359 -10.13 -5.86 -6.02
N GLY A 360 -9.84 -5.41 -7.24
CA GLY A 360 -10.83 -4.77 -8.11
C GLY A 360 -10.22 -4.24 -9.40
N SER A 361 -10.92 -3.31 -10.05
CA SER A 361 -10.41 -2.62 -11.22
C SER A 361 -9.29 -1.64 -10.86
N ASP A 362 -8.46 -1.32 -11.86
CA ASP A 362 -7.46 -0.26 -11.78
C ASP A 362 -8.01 1.07 -11.27
N GLU A 363 -9.22 1.46 -11.72
CA GLU A 363 -9.90 2.66 -11.28
C GLU A 363 -10.24 2.62 -9.78
N LEU A 364 -10.72 1.47 -9.29
CA LEU A 364 -11.01 1.30 -7.87
C LEU A 364 -9.73 1.38 -7.03
N ILE A 365 -8.65 0.72 -7.47
CA ILE A 365 -7.35 0.75 -6.79
C ILE A 365 -6.83 2.18 -6.73
N LEU A 366 -6.82 2.88 -7.88
CA LEU A 366 -6.36 4.26 -8.00
C LEU A 366 -7.17 5.23 -7.14
N SER A 367 -8.47 4.98 -6.91
CA SER A 367 -9.32 5.84 -6.08
C SER A 367 -8.80 6.02 -4.64
N TYR A 368 -8.03 5.05 -4.12
CA TYR A 368 -7.45 5.09 -2.77
C TYR A 368 -6.01 5.59 -2.73
N VAL A 369 -5.33 5.70 -3.88
CA VAL A 369 -3.92 6.11 -3.96
C VAL A 369 -3.85 7.59 -4.29
N ASN A 370 -3.77 8.42 -3.25
CA ASN A 370 -3.73 9.87 -3.39
C ASN A 370 -3.15 10.54 -2.13
N PRO A 371 -2.77 11.84 -2.19
CA PRO A 371 -2.15 12.52 -1.05
C PRO A 371 -2.99 12.59 0.22
N SER A 372 -4.30 12.35 0.15
CA SER A 372 -5.21 12.41 1.29
C SER A 372 -5.52 11.03 1.88
N GLU A 373 -5.14 9.94 1.22
CA GLU A 373 -5.42 8.56 1.62
C GLU A 373 -4.13 7.74 1.61
N LEU A 374 -4.07 6.63 0.87
CA LEU A 374 -2.96 5.69 0.93
C LEU A 374 -1.81 6.09 0.00
N ASN A 375 -0.59 5.71 0.38
CA ASN A 375 0.59 5.91 -0.45
C ASN A 375 0.63 4.91 -1.63
N ALA A 376 0.07 3.71 -1.41
CA ALA A 376 0.17 2.59 -2.32
C ALA A 376 -0.97 1.59 -2.12
N GLN A 377 -1.10 0.68 -3.08
CA GLN A 377 -1.92 -0.53 -3.02
C GLN A 377 -1.09 -1.69 -3.59
N PHE A 378 -1.48 -2.92 -3.28
CA PHE A 378 -0.93 -4.10 -3.95
C PHE A 378 -1.26 -4.11 -5.44
N ASN A 379 -0.26 -4.41 -6.25
CA ASN A 379 -0.35 -4.54 -7.68
C ASN A 379 -0.67 -5.99 -8.08
N PHE A 380 -1.92 -6.39 -7.82
CA PHE A 380 -2.39 -7.74 -8.10
C PHE A 380 -2.33 -8.11 -9.59
N ASP A 381 -2.47 -7.12 -10.49
CA ASP A 381 -2.44 -7.35 -11.93
C ASP A 381 -1.07 -7.84 -12.39
N ILE A 382 0.01 -7.16 -11.97
CA ILE A 382 1.38 -7.63 -12.22
C ILE A 382 1.59 -9.00 -11.56
N TYR A 383 1.15 -9.19 -10.31
CA TYR A 383 1.30 -10.47 -9.61
C TYR A 383 0.67 -11.64 -10.37
N PHE A 384 -0.59 -11.53 -10.79
CA PHE A 384 -1.30 -12.63 -11.46
C PHE A 384 -0.70 -12.95 -12.83
N VAL A 385 -0.34 -11.92 -13.60
CA VAL A 385 0.30 -12.08 -14.91
C VAL A 385 1.68 -12.73 -14.76
N ALA A 386 2.52 -12.21 -13.86
CA ALA A 386 3.84 -12.77 -13.60
C ALA A 386 3.74 -14.23 -13.13
N ARG A 387 2.85 -14.54 -12.18
CA ARG A 387 2.65 -15.91 -11.68
C ARG A 387 2.27 -16.88 -12.79
N ASN A 388 1.38 -16.48 -13.70
CA ASN A 388 0.96 -17.32 -14.81
C ASN A 388 2.10 -17.57 -15.82
N ILE A 389 2.91 -16.54 -16.10
CA ILE A 389 4.06 -16.63 -17.00
C ILE A 389 5.13 -17.54 -16.40
N PHE A 390 5.58 -17.28 -15.17
CA PHE A 390 6.69 -18.02 -14.56
C PHE A 390 6.32 -19.44 -14.08
N LYS A 391 5.03 -19.76 -13.94
CA LYS A 391 4.56 -21.13 -13.74
C LYS A 391 4.62 -21.97 -15.03
N SER A 392 4.57 -21.32 -16.20
CA SER A 392 4.53 -22.00 -17.50
C SER A 392 5.93 -22.11 -18.12
N PRO A 393 6.34 -23.28 -18.65
CA PRO A 393 7.61 -23.41 -19.37
C PRO A 393 7.63 -22.68 -20.73
N ILE A 394 6.50 -22.13 -21.19
CA ILE A 394 6.33 -21.44 -22.48
C ILE A 394 5.74 -20.03 -22.26
N GLY A 395 6.00 -19.40 -21.12
CA GLY A 395 5.43 -18.08 -20.80
C GLY A 395 5.82 -17.00 -21.82
N ASP A 396 4.82 -16.28 -22.34
CA ASP A 396 5.03 -15.12 -23.21
C ASP A 396 5.19 -13.84 -22.37
N MET A 397 6.33 -13.17 -22.52
CA MET A 397 6.64 -11.92 -21.83
C MET A 397 5.85 -10.72 -22.37
N SER A 398 5.17 -10.85 -23.52
CA SER A 398 4.37 -9.78 -24.10
C SER A 398 3.28 -9.29 -23.15
N SER A 399 2.58 -10.21 -22.48
CA SER A 399 1.52 -9.87 -21.52
C SER A 399 2.08 -9.15 -20.30
N LEU A 400 3.25 -9.54 -19.79
CA LEU A 400 3.89 -8.81 -18.69
C LEU A 400 4.25 -7.39 -19.10
N ARG A 401 4.84 -7.21 -20.29
CA ARG A 401 5.15 -5.88 -20.82
C ARG A 401 3.89 -5.03 -20.97
N GLU A 402 2.82 -5.58 -21.54
CA GLU A 402 1.55 -4.86 -21.73
C GLU A 402 0.93 -4.45 -20.39
N THR A 403 0.89 -5.34 -19.40
CA THR A 403 0.42 -5.03 -18.05
C THR A 403 1.27 -3.95 -17.39
N MET A 404 2.61 -4.01 -17.52
CA MET A 404 3.50 -2.96 -17.01
C MET A 404 3.26 -1.62 -17.72
N GLU A 405 3.07 -1.62 -19.04
CA GLU A 405 2.78 -0.40 -19.80
C GLU A 405 1.44 0.23 -19.40
N GLN A 406 0.40 -0.59 -19.18
CA GLN A 406 -0.90 -0.14 -18.68
C GLN A 406 -0.78 0.42 -17.26
N ASN A 407 -0.06 -0.27 -16.38
CA ASN A 407 0.18 0.18 -15.01
C ASN A 407 0.88 1.54 -14.95
N LEU A 408 1.89 1.76 -15.81
CA LEU A 408 2.58 3.05 -15.91
C LEU A 408 1.64 4.18 -16.37
N GLU A 409 0.64 3.86 -17.20
CA GLU A 409 -0.35 4.82 -17.68
C GLU A 409 -1.42 5.13 -16.62
N VAL A 410 -1.87 4.11 -15.88
CA VAL A 410 -2.89 4.24 -14.83
C VAL A 410 -2.31 4.89 -13.57
N TYR A 411 -1.19 4.36 -13.06
CA TYR A 411 -0.65 4.70 -11.75
C TYR A 411 0.53 5.68 -11.81
N GLN A 412 0.99 6.08 -13.01
CA GLN A 412 2.15 6.96 -13.23
C GLN A 412 3.51 6.30 -12.92
N PRO A 413 4.64 6.80 -13.46
CA PRO A 413 5.90 6.03 -13.51
C PRO A 413 6.73 5.95 -12.22
N ILE A 414 6.37 6.68 -11.17
CA ILE A 414 7.11 6.72 -9.89
C ILE A 414 6.21 6.45 -8.69
N ASN A 415 5.15 5.67 -8.90
CA ASN A 415 4.27 5.30 -7.80
C ASN A 415 4.97 4.34 -6.81
N LEU A 416 4.41 4.26 -5.61
CA LEU A 416 4.86 3.34 -4.56
C LEU A 416 4.07 2.03 -4.53
N MET A 417 3.37 1.68 -5.62
CA MET A 417 2.57 0.46 -5.68
C MET A 417 3.46 -0.76 -5.38
N GLY A 418 2.96 -1.67 -4.55
CA GLY A 418 3.74 -2.79 -4.00
C GLY A 418 3.33 -4.14 -4.54
#